data_AF-A0A7S7P140-F1
#
_entry.id   AF-A0A7S7P140-F1
#
_cell.length_a   1.000
_cell.length_b   1.000
_cell.length_c   1.000
_cell.angle_alpha   90.00
_cell.angle_beta   90.00
_cell.angle_gamma   90.00
#
_symmetry.space_group_name_H-M   'P 1'
#
loop_
_entity.id
_entity.type
_entity.pdbx_description
1 polymer ?
#
loop_
_entity_poly.entity_id
_entity_poly.type
_entity_poly.pdbx_seq_one_letter_code
_entity_poly.pdbx_strand_id
1 'polypeptide(L)'
;MHTLTDPPAGLDADAVDRAPADAAHTLALRFSGDGREYFRIWVVNLLLTLATLGIYSAWAKVRRLQYFDRNTILAGASFDFHGDPRAILAGRLLSVVLLAAYHYAFGFSTSFGLVVIAGLLLLFPYLMRGALRFRLGNTSYRGLRLGFDGSVGQAYLAWMPPAFTFLMPGALLALYPEQPELAALPLPLYLLWPLMHARIRRFQHAHLLFGGQHSAYALKARRFYKPYLVAGLLGIGGVFGAGLVAGIGAWAAGGGKAMAFVPAVAAVIMVYVMYLLAGPYMVVRVANLAWSHTSFPGIRLRSTLPARAFMKLQTKNALLTVLTLGLYRPFAVVAVYRFRLAHLHIEVDGDIEAACAHVATRASAVGDSVADGFGIDLSW
;
A
#
# COMPACT_ATOMS: atom_id res chain seq x y z
N MET A 1 -35.89 -79.69 -1.16
CA MET A 1 -36.53 -78.45 -0.69
C MET A 1 -35.47 -77.58 -0.05
N HIS A 2 -35.44 -76.31 -0.46
CA HIS A 2 -34.58 -75.20 -0.05
C HIS A 2 -34.09 -75.21 1.41
N THR A 3 -32.85 -74.79 1.66
CA THR A 3 -32.51 -73.38 1.96
C THR A 3 -31.00 -73.19 2.05
N LEU A 4 -30.53 -72.18 1.30
CA LEU A 4 -29.23 -71.53 1.40
C LEU A 4 -29.09 -70.86 2.78
N THR A 5 -27.93 -70.97 3.41
CA THR A 5 -27.48 -70.08 4.49
C THR A 5 -26.21 -69.39 4.04
N ASP A 6 -26.28 -68.06 4.01
CA ASP A 6 -25.29 -67.12 3.48
C ASP A 6 -23.91 -67.21 4.16
N PRO A 7 -22.82 -66.86 3.44
CA PRO A 7 -21.51 -66.62 4.04
C PRO A 7 -21.51 -65.31 4.86
N PRO A 8 -20.57 -65.15 5.82
CA PRO A 8 -20.54 -64.00 6.71
C PRO A 8 -20.32 -62.68 5.95
N ALA A 9 -21.07 -61.67 6.39
CA ALA A 9 -21.11 -60.31 5.87
C ALA A 9 -19.71 -59.74 5.62
N GLY A 10 -19.59 -59.06 4.48
CA GLY A 10 -18.36 -58.50 3.96
C GLY A 10 -17.62 -57.64 4.96
N LEU A 11 -16.30 -57.78 4.94
CA LEU A 11 -15.39 -56.72 5.30
C LEU A 11 -15.76 -55.52 4.41
N ASP A 12 -16.30 -54.47 5.02
CA ASP A 12 -16.56 -53.19 4.35
C ASP A 12 -15.26 -52.68 3.73
N ALA A 13 -15.08 -52.98 2.45
CA ALA A 13 -13.98 -52.50 1.61
C ALA A 13 -14.10 -51.00 1.31
N ASP A 14 -15.11 -50.32 1.86
CA ASP A 14 -15.35 -48.88 1.74
C ASP A 14 -14.82 -48.06 2.94
N ALA A 15 -14.12 -48.70 3.88
CA ALA A 15 -13.45 -48.02 5.00
C ALA A 15 -12.00 -47.60 4.69
N VAL A 16 -11.58 -47.64 3.43
CA VAL A 16 -10.35 -47.00 2.96
C VAL A 16 -10.72 -45.68 2.30
N ASP A 17 -10.29 -44.60 2.93
CA ASP A 17 -10.13 -43.27 2.33
C ASP A 17 -11.40 -42.40 2.15
N ARG A 18 -11.91 -41.89 3.27
CA ARG A 18 -12.37 -40.49 3.30
C ARG A 18 -11.67 -39.76 4.44
N ALA A 19 -10.40 -39.43 4.22
CA ALA A 19 -9.82 -38.28 4.91
C ALA A 19 -10.81 -37.09 4.82
N PRO A 20 -11.01 -36.31 5.90
CA PRO A 20 -11.94 -35.20 5.86
C PRO A 20 -11.53 -34.27 4.72
N ALA A 21 -12.47 -33.96 3.83
CA ALA A 21 -12.26 -33.05 2.71
C ALA A 21 -11.51 -31.79 3.17
N ASP A 22 -10.28 -31.64 2.67
CA ASP A 22 -9.37 -30.49 2.71
C ASP A 22 -9.62 -29.47 3.83
N ALA A 23 -8.95 -29.68 4.97
CA ALA A 23 -8.80 -28.63 5.97
C ALA A 23 -7.96 -27.49 5.36
N ALA A 24 -8.57 -26.31 5.15
CA ALA A 24 -7.87 -25.13 4.66
C ALA A 24 -6.59 -24.86 5.47
N HIS A 25 -5.44 -24.86 4.80
CA HIS A 25 -4.14 -24.69 5.44
C HIS A 25 -3.81 -23.20 5.55
N THR A 26 -3.48 -22.75 6.76
CA THR A 26 -3.03 -21.38 6.99
C THR A 26 -1.50 -21.32 6.89
N LEU A 27 -1.01 -20.70 5.82
CA LEU A 27 0.41 -20.46 5.58
C LEU A 27 0.81 -19.09 6.11
N ALA A 28 1.94 -19.04 6.83
CA ALA A 28 2.52 -17.81 7.34
C ALA A 28 3.63 -17.30 6.41
N LEU A 29 3.65 -15.99 6.17
CA LEU A 29 4.78 -15.33 5.52
C LEU A 29 5.92 -15.12 6.53
N ARG A 30 7.12 -15.58 6.18
CA ARG A 30 8.33 -15.38 6.99
C ARG A 30 9.25 -14.38 6.29
N PHE A 31 9.94 -13.55 7.07
CA PHE A 31 10.97 -12.65 6.58
C PHE A 31 12.33 -13.01 7.20
N SER A 32 13.30 -13.42 6.38
CA SER A 32 14.65 -13.80 6.82
C SER A 32 15.65 -12.63 6.88
N GLY A 33 15.33 -11.49 6.29
CA GLY A 33 16.28 -10.38 6.13
C GLY A 33 16.61 -9.70 7.47
N ASP A 34 17.85 -9.20 7.57
CA ASP A 34 18.41 -8.57 8.76
C ASP A 34 18.60 -7.04 8.61
N GLY A 35 18.47 -6.32 9.73
CA GLY A 35 18.61 -4.86 9.75
C GLY A 35 20.03 -4.38 9.46
N ARG A 36 21.06 -5.08 9.94
CA ARG A 36 22.48 -4.70 9.74
C ARG A 36 22.92 -5.00 8.31
N GLU A 37 22.49 -6.13 7.76
CA GLU A 37 22.71 -6.46 6.35
C GLU A 37 22.06 -5.39 5.45
N TYR A 38 20.80 -5.06 5.70
CA TYR A 38 20.10 -4.03 4.93
C TYR A 38 20.73 -2.63 5.11
N PHE A 39 21.23 -2.29 6.32
CA PHE A 39 21.94 -1.02 6.56
C PHE A 39 23.18 -0.88 5.66
N ARG A 40 23.97 -1.95 5.50
CA ARG A 40 25.16 -1.94 4.61
C ARG A 40 24.76 -1.67 3.15
N ILE A 41 23.69 -2.29 2.67
CA ILE A 41 23.17 -2.04 1.32
C ILE A 41 22.67 -0.59 1.20
N TRP A 42 21.95 -0.12 2.21
CA TRP A 42 21.34 1.21 2.22
C TRP A 42 22.38 2.33 2.22
N VAL A 43 23.43 2.24 3.04
CA VAL A 43 24.45 3.30 3.13
C VAL A 43 25.25 3.42 1.84
N VAL A 44 25.63 2.30 1.21
CA VAL A 44 26.30 2.31 -0.11
C VAL A 44 25.40 2.95 -1.16
N ASN A 45 24.12 2.55 -1.20
CA ASN A 45 23.17 3.12 -2.14
C ASN A 45 22.91 4.61 -1.89
N LEU A 46 22.92 5.06 -0.64
CA LEU A 46 22.78 6.47 -0.26
C LEU A 46 23.98 7.28 -0.79
N LEU A 47 25.21 6.83 -0.51
CA LEU A 47 26.43 7.49 -0.97
C LEU A 47 26.47 7.59 -2.49
N LEU A 48 26.15 6.51 -3.21
CA LEU A 48 26.08 6.52 -4.67
C LEU A 48 24.96 7.43 -5.20
N THR A 49 23.82 7.49 -4.51
CA THR A 49 22.73 8.40 -4.87
C THR A 49 23.14 9.86 -4.71
N LEU A 50 23.86 10.20 -3.64
CA LEU A 50 24.37 11.55 -3.42
C LEU A 50 25.47 11.90 -4.44
N ALA A 51 26.43 11.00 -4.66
CA ALA A 51 27.53 11.20 -5.61
C ALA A 51 27.06 11.37 -7.06
N THR A 52 25.90 10.82 -7.42
CA THR A 52 25.31 10.92 -8.76
C THR A 52 24.15 11.92 -8.84
N LEU A 53 24.02 12.83 -7.85
CA LEU A 53 22.96 13.85 -7.79
C LEU A 53 21.55 13.26 -7.98
N GLY A 54 21.29 12.08 -7.44
CA GLY A 54 19.99 11.41 -7.46
C GLY A 54 19.81 10.38 -8.58
N ILE A 55 20.69 10.32 -9.59
CA ILE A 55 20.53 9.40 -10.73
C ILE A 55 20.57 7.94 -10.26
N TYR A 56 21.52 7.58 -9.40
CA TYR A 56 21.67 6.20 -8.89
C TYR A 56 20.46 5.70 -8.07
N SER A 57 19.57 6.58 -7.65
CA SER A 57 18.38 6.22 -6.87
C SER A 57 17.48 5.20 -7.58
N ALA A 58 17.59 5.03 -8.90
CA ALA A 58 16.84 4.03 -9.68
C ALA A 58 17.33 2.61 -9.39
N TRP A 59 18.64 2.39 -9.48
CA TRP A 59 19.30 1.14 -9.09
C TRP A 59 19.15 0.85 -7.60
N ALA A 60 19.26 1.88 -6.75
CA ALA A 60 19.01 1.73 -5.32
C ALA A 60 17.60 1.20 -5.00
N LYS A 61 16.58 1.65 -5.76
CA LYS A 61 15.19 1.17 -5.60
C LYS A 61 15.05 -0.30 -6.00
N VAL A 62 15.66 -0.71 -7.11
CA VAL A 62 15.63 -2.12 -7.56
C VAL A 62 16.33 -3.03 -6.56
N ARG A 63 17.56 -2.69 -6.14
CA ARG A 63 18.31 -3.46 -5.14
C ARG A 63 17.55 -3.62 -3.83
N ARG A 64 16.86 -2.55 -3.40
CA ARG A 64 15.98 -2.61 -2.23
C ARG A 64 14.85 -3.62 -2.44
N LEU A 65 14.14 -3.57 -3.56
CA LEU A 65 13.01 -4.47 -3.83
C LEU A 65 13.49 -5.93 -3.89
N GLN A 66 14.58 -6.20 -4.61
CA GLN A 66 15.23 -7.51 -4.64
C GLN A 66 15.57 -8.03 -3.25
N TYR A 67 16.17 -7.19 -2.39
CA TYR A 67 16.50 -7.58 -1.03
C TYR A 67 15.26 -8.01 -0.22
N PHE A 68 14.18 -7.23 -0.27
CA PHE A 68 12.97 -7.54 0.50
C PHE A 68 12.21 -8.75 -0.05
N ASP A 69 12.11 -8.88 -1.37
CA ASP A 69 11.36 -9.97 -1.99
C ASP A 69 12.11 -11.31 -1.82
N ARG A 70 13.44 -11.36 -2.04
CA ARG A 70 14.26 -12.57 -1.83
C ARG A 70 14.28 -13.07 -0.38
N ASN A 71 14.12 -12.15 0.57
CA ASN A 71 14.03 -12.48 1.99
C ASN A 71 12.60 -12.73 2.47
N THR A 72 11.60 -12.65 1.59
CA THR A 72 10.21 -13.01 1.89
C THR A 72 9.98 -14.44 1.46
N ILE A 73 9.60 -15.29 2.42
CA ILE A 73 9.46 -16.73 2.23
C ILE A 73 8.01 -17.12 2.52
N LEU A 74 7.43 -17.92 1.64
CA LEU A 74 6.11 -18.55 1.78
C LEU A 74 6.27 -20.03 1.40
N ALA A 75 5.77 -20.94 2.24
CA ALA A 75 5.82 -22.39 1.98
C ALA A 75 7.17 -22.90 1.44
N GLY A 76 8.28 -22.45 2.06
CA GLY A 76 9.64 -22.87 1.69
C GLY A 76 10.26 -22.19 0.46
N ALA A 77 9.51 -21.41 -0.32
CA ALA A 77 10.02 -20.68 -1.49
C ALA A 77 10.08 -19.16 -1.24
N SER A 78 11.09 -18.50 -1.80
CA SER A 78 11.22 -17.05 -1.76
C SER A 78 10.54 -16.36 -2.94
N PHE A 79 10.17 -15.10 -2.75
CA PHE A 79 9.80 -14.21 -3.85
C PHE A 79 11.06 -13.66 -4.53
N ASP A 80 10.96 -13.17 -5.77
CA ASP A 80 12.06 -12.45 -6.41
C ASP A 80 11.56 -11.26 -7.26
N PHE A 81 12.45 -10.29 -7.49
CA PHE A 81 12.16 -9.05 -8.19
C PHE A 81 13.10 -8.82 -9.39
N HIS A 82 12.50 -8.61 -10.56
CA HIS A 82 13.18 -8.63 -11.87
C HIS A 82 13.12 -7.27 -12.58
N GLY A 83 12.78 -6.20 -11.86
CA GLY A 83 12.53 -4.90 -12.49
C GLY A 83 13.81 -4.23 -13.00
N ASP A 84 13.76 -3.74 -14.24
CA ASP A 84 14.86 -2.95 -14.83
C ASP A 84 14.92 -1.55 -14.18
N PRO A 85 16.07 -1.14 -13.60
CA PRO A 85 16.24 0.20 -13.06
C PRO A 85 16.09 1.31 -14.12
N ARG A 86 16.35 1.05 -15.40
CA ARG A 86 16.25 2.08 -16.46
C ARG A 86 14.82 2.59 -16.65
N ALA A 87 13.83 1.71 -16.55
CA ALA A 87 12.42 2.09 -16.58
C ALA A 87 12.05 3.06 -15.42
N ILE A 88 12.63 2.84 -14.24
CA ILE A 88 12.44 3.73 -13.08
C ILE A 88 13.11 5.08 -13.31
N LEU A 89 14.30 5.08 -13.93
CA LEU A 89 15.03 6.30 -14.26
C LEU A 89 14.24 7.16 -15.26
N ALA A 90 13.69 6.56 -16.32
CA ALA A 90 12.86 7.28 -17.30
C ALA A 90 11.68 7.99 -16.64
N GLY A 91 10.93 7.31 -15.76
CA GLY A 91 9.84 7.91 -15.01
C GLY A 91 10.28 9.04 -14.07
N ARG A 92 11.48 8.95 -13.49
CA ARG A 92 12.06 10.03 -12.68
C ARG A 92 12.50 11.22 -13.51
N LEU A 93 13.10 10.99 -14.67
CA LEU A 93 13.50 12.05 -15.58
C LEU A 93 12.26 12.84 -16.03
N LEU A 94 11.19 12.14 -16.41
CA LEU A 94 9.89 12.75 -16.69
C LEU A 94 9.39 13.58 -15.50
N SER A 95 9.50 13.05 -14.27
CA SER A 95 9.09 13.78 -13.06
C SER A 95 9.92 15.05 -12.82
N VAL A 96 11.23 15.02 -13.08
CA VAL A 96 12.11 16.20 -12.97
C VAL A 96 11.74 17.25 -14.00
N VAL A 97 11.51 16.85 -15.25
CA VAL A 97 11.07 17.77 -16.32
C VAL A 97 9.73 18.41 -15.95
N LEU A 98 8.77 17.62 -15.47
CA LEU A 98 7.46 18.12 -15.06
C LEU A 98 7.54 19.05 -13.83
N LEU A 99 8.42 18.77 -12.87
CA LEU A 99 8.64 19.63 -11.72
C LEU A 99 9.30 20.96 -12.12
N ALA A 100 10.29 20.91 -13.01
CA ALA A 100 10.91 22.10 -13.56
C ALA A 100 9.89 22.94 -14.34
N ALA A 101 9.09 22.30 -15.19
CA ALA A 101 7.98 22.95 -15.88
C ALA A 101 7.04 23.62 -14.88
N TYR A 102 6.57 22.92 -13.84
CA TYR A 102 5.70 23.49 -12.81
C TYR A 102 6.31 24.70 -12.09
N HIS A 103 7.59 24.62 -11.71
CA HIS A 103 8.28 25.70 -11.00
C HIS A 103 8.35 26.98 -11.83
N TYR A 104 8.66 26.86 -13.13
CA TYR A 104 8.80 28.01 -14.02
C TYR A 104 7.51 28.40 -14.76
N ALA A 105 6.45 27.59 -14.73
CA ALA A 105 5.32 27.75 -15.63
C ALA A 105 4.60 29.09 -15.48
N PHE A 106 4.33 29.52 -14.24
CA PHE A 106 3.68 30.80 -13.98
C PHE A 106 4.56 32.02 -14.27
N GLY A 107 5.87 31.84 -14.38
CA GLY A 107 6.80 32.89 -14.80
C GLY A 107 6.74 33.20 -16.31
N PHE A 108 6.31 32.25 -17.14
CA PHE A 108 6.12 32.46 -18.58
C PHE A 108 4.75 33.07 -18.90
N SER A 109 3.67 32.45 -18.40
CA SER A 109 2.31 32.99 -18.48
C SER A 109 1.36 32.20 -17.59
N THR A 110 0.27 32.82 -17.14
CA THR A 110 -0.79 32.15 -16.38
C THR A 110 -1.38 30.97 -17.16
N SER A 111 -1.64 31.14 -18.46
CA SER A 111 -2.18 30.07 -19.32
C SER A 111 -1.25 28.87 -19.40
N PHE A 112 0.07 29.09 -19.54
CA PHE A 112 1.05 28.01 -19.52
C PHE A 112 1.11 27.31 -18.15
N GLY A 113 1.05 28.07 -17.05
CA GLY A 113 0.85 27.55 -15.69
C GLY A 113 -0.32 26.57 -15.58
N LEU A 114 -1.49 26.97 -16.05
CA LEU A 114 -2.70 26.15 -16.02
C LEU A 114 -2.57 24.88 -16.88
N VAL A 115 -1.97 24.99 -18.07
CA VAL A 115 -1.71 23.83 -18.94
C VAL A 115 -0.78 22.82 -18.26
N VAL A 116 0.28 23.29 -17.59
CA VAL A 116 1.22 22.42 -16.87
C VAL A 116 0.52 21.72 -15.69
N ILE A 117 -0.30 22.43 -14.91
CA ILE A 117 -1.10 21.84 -13.83
C ILE A 117 -2.08 20.79 -14.37
N ALA A 118 -2.79 21.11 -15.45
CA ALA A 118 -3.72 20.18 -16.09
C ALA A 118 -2.99 18.93 -16.60
N GLY A 119 -1.84 19.10 -17.25
CA GLY A 119 -0.98 18.00 -17.69
C GLY A 119 -0.53 17.10 -16.54
N LEU A 120 -0.04 17.69 -15.43
CA LEU A 120 0.33 16.97 -14.22
C LEU A 120 -0.84 16.16 -13.65
N LEU A 121 -2.00 16.79 -13.55
CA LEU A 121 -3.22 16.17 -13.04
C LEU A 121 -3.65 14.97 -13.89
N LEU A 122 -3.57 15.10 -15.22
CA LEU A 122 -3.93 14.03 -16.15
C LEU A 122 -2.87 12.93 -16.20
N LEU A 123 -1.58 13.24 -16.07
CA LEU A 123 -0.51 12.24 -16.06
C LEU A 123 -0.48 11.41 -14.77
N PHE A 124 -0.90 11.99 -13.63
CA PHE A 124 -0.78 11.34 -12.33
C PHE A 124 -1.48 9.96 -12.23
N PRO A 125 -2.76 9.79 -12.62
CA PRO A 125 -3.43 8.48 -12.61
C PRO A 125 -2.74 7.45 -13.52
N TYR A 126 -2.26 7.89 -14.69
CA TYR A 126 -1.54 7.05 -15.65
C TYR A 126 -0.24 6.51 -15.04
N LEU A 127 0.56 7.39 -14.43
CA LEU A 127 1.82 7.02 -13.76
C LEU A 127 1.57 6.09 -12.57
N MET A 128 0.50 6.33 -11.79
CA MET A 128 0.18 5.48 -10.64
C MET A 128 -0.21 4.05 -11.05
N ARG A 129 -0.97 3.90 -12.15
CA ARG A 129 -1.24 2.60 -12.77
C ARG A 129 0.05 1.94 -13.27
N GLY A 130 0.90 2.70 -13.97
CA GLY A 130 2.20 2.21 -14.46
C GLY A 130 3.08 1.69 -13.33
N ALA A 131 3.13 2.38 -12.19
CA ALA A 131 3.88 1.96 -11.02
C ALA A 131 3.38 0.63 -10.42
N LEU A 132 2.07 0.39 -10.40
CA LEU A 132 1.48 -0.89 -9.96
C LEU A 132 1.82 -2.02 -10.93
N ARG A 133 1.67 -1.79 -12.24
CA ARG A 133 2.03 -2.75 -13.29
C ARG A 133 3.50 -3.11 -13.25
N PHE A 134 4.38 -2.11 -13.17
CA PHE A 134 5.82 -2.33 -13.07
C PHE A 134 6.19 -3.13 -11.82
N ARG A 135 5.64 -2.79 -10.65
CA ARG A 135 5.98 -3.49 -9.42
C ARG A 135 5.50 -4.94 -9.44
N LEU A 136 4.23 -5.17 -9.75
CA LEU A 136 3.64 -6.50 -9.69
C LEU A 136 4.14 -7.39 -10.84
N GLY A 137 4.22 -6.87 -12.07
CA GLY A 137 4.72 -7.62 -13.23
C GLY A 137 6.18 -8.08 -13.14
N ASN A 138 6.98 -7.41 -12.30
CA ASN A 138 8.37 -7.78 -12.05
C ASN A 138 8.57 -8.58 -10.76
N THR A 139 7.51 -8.85 -9.99
CA THR A 139 7.58 -9.73 -8.81
C THR A 139 7.17 -11.15 -9.21
N SER A 140 7.94 -12.15 -8.81
CA SER A 140 7.58 -13.55 -9.03
C SER A 140 7.64 -14.36 -7.74
N TYR A 141 6.93 -15.49 -7.76
CA TYR A 141 6.94 -16.50 -6.71
C TYR A 141 6.83 -17.88 -7.37
N ARG A 142 7.78 -18.78 -7.07
CA ARG A 142 7.85 -20.13 -7.69
C ARG A 142 7.74 -20.11 -9.22
N GLY A 143 8.44 -19.18 -9.86
CA GLY A 143 8.42 -19.01 -11.32
C GLY A 143 7.18 -18.30 -11.89
N LEU A 144 6.09 -18.19 -11.13
CA LEU A 144 4.88 -17.48 -11.56
C LEU A 144 5.05 -15.97 -11.32
N ARG A 145 4.81 -15.17 -12.36
CA ARG A 145 4.78 -13.71 -12.24
C ARG A 145 3.45 -13.24 -11.64
N LEU A 146 3.54 -12.27 -10.74
CA LEU A 146 2.41 -11.46 -10.34
C LEU A 146 2.08 -10.47 -11.46
N GLY A 147 0.91 -9.84 -11.40
CA GLY A 147 0.51 -8.87 -12.42
C GLY A 147 -0.56 -7.90 -11.94
N PHE A 148 -0.87 -6.95 -12.81
CA PHE A 148 -1.90 -5.95 -12.58
C PHE A 148 -2.66 -5.60 -13.87
N ASP A 149 -3.96 -5.90 -13.92
CA ASP A 149 -4.79 -5.75 -15.12
C ASP A 149 -5.66 -4.48 -15.13
N GLY A 150 -5.56 -3.63 -14.10
CA GLY A 150 -6.39 -2.43 -13.97
C GLY A 150 -6.27 -1.52 -15.19
N SER A 151 -7.41 -1.04 -15.69
CA SER A 151 -7.47 -0.23 -16.92
C SER A 151 -7.07 1.23 -16.68
N VAL A 152 -6.73 1.94 -17.76
CA VAL A 152 -6.44 3.39 -17.69
C VAL A 152 -7.64 4.15 -17.15
N GLY A 153 -8.84 3.92 -17.71
CA GLY A 153 -10.07 4.57 -17.25
C GLY A 153 -10.37 4.32 -15.77
N GLN A 154 -10.14 3.10 -15.27
CA GLN A 154 -10.28 2.80 -13.85
C GLN A 154 -9.28 3.56 -12.97
N ALA A 155 -8.05 3.78 -13.45
CA ALA A 155 -7.05 4.58 -12.74
C ALA A 155 -7.52 6.03 -12.61
N TYR A 156 -8.01 6.65 -13.69
CA TYR A 156 -8.59 8.01 -13.65
C TYR A 156 -9.75 8.09 -12.67
N LEU A 157 -10.67 7.12 -12.74
CA LEU A 157 -11.81 7.05 -11.82
C LEU A 157 -11.40 6.89 -10.35
N ALA A 158 -10.26 6.25 -10.06
CA ALA A 158 -9.77 6.07 -8.70
C ALA A 158 -9.04 7.30 -8.15
N TRP A 159 -8.25 8.00 -8.98
CA TRP A 159 -7.31 9.03 -8.53
C TRP A 159 -7.74 10.47 -8.82
N MET A 160 -8.58 10.70 -9.84
CA MET A 160 -9.07 12.05 -10.16
C MET A 160 -9.95 12.66 -9.07
N PRO A 161 -10.91 11.95 -8.45
CA PRO A 161 -11.73 12.56 -7.40
C PRO A 161 -10.88 13.08 -6.22
N PRO A 162 -9.90 12.30 -5.68
CA PRO A 162 -8.93 12.82 -4.71
C PRO A 162 -8.21 14.07 -5.20
N ALA A 163 -7.62 14.00 -6.39
CA ALA A 163 -6.81 15.08 -6.91
C ALA A 163 -7.63 16.36 -7.07
N PHE A 164 -8.86 16.25 -7.59
CA PHE A 164 -9.81 17.35 -7.65
C PHE A 164 -10.10 17.91 -6.25
N THR A 165 -10.52 17.07 -5.31
CA THR A 165 -10.91 17.50 -3.95
C THR A 165 -9.81 18.28 -3.22
N PHE A 166 -8.55 17.86 -3.36
CA PHE A 166 -7.41 18.54 -2.73
C PHE A 166 -6.92 19.77 -3.50
N LEU A 167 -7.04 19.79 -4.83
CA LEU A 167 -6.55 20.90 -5.65
C LEU A 167 -7.56 22.06 -5.74
N MET A 168 -8.86 21.75 -5.71
CA MET A 168 -9.95 22.73 -5.92
C MET A 168 -9.89 23.95 -4.99
N PRO A 169 -9.67 23.81 -3.66
CA PRO A 169 -9.56 24.98 -2.78
C PRO A 169 -8.47 25.97 -3.21
N GLY A 170 -7.27 25.45 -3.53
CA GLY A 170 -6.14 26.27 -3.97
C GLY A 170 -6.35 26.88 -5.35
N ALA A 171 -7.00 26.13 -6.26
CA ALA A 171 -7.36 26.64 -7.58
C ALA A 171 -8.37 27.79 -7.49
N LEU A 172 -9.40 27.69 -6.64
CA LEU A 172 -10.37 28.77 -6.43
C LEU A 172 -9.72 30.00 -5.82
N LEU A 173 -8.85 29.83 -4.82
CA LEU A 173 -8.13 30.95 -4.22
C LEU A 173 -7.22 31.66 -5.23
N ALA A 174 -6.60 30.91 -6.15
CA ALA A 174 -5.74 31.47 -7.19
C ALA A 174 -6.52 32.17 -8.31
N LEU A 175 -7.70 31.66 -8.70
CA LEU A 175 -8.53 32.22 -9.77
C LEU A 175 -9.43 33.37 -9.28
N TYR A 176 -9.85 33.35 -8.02
CA TYR A 176 -10.76 34.32 -7.40
C TYR A 176 -10.16 34.86 -6.09
N PRO A 177 -9.02 35.58 -6.14
CA PRO A 177 -8.36 36.09 -4.94
C PRO A 177 -9.23 37.06 -4.11
N GLU A 178 -10.16 37.76 -4.76
CA GLU A 178 -11.10 38.70 -4.13
C GLU A 178 -12.23 38.00 -3.34
N GLN A 179 -12.43 36.70 -3.53
CA GLN A 179 -13.51 35.91 -2.89
C GLN A 179 -12.95 34.64 -2.23
N PRO A 180 -12.09 34.77 -1.19
CA PRO A 180 -11.42 33.63 -0.56
C PRO A 180 -12.40 32.62 0.06
N GLU A 181 -13.62 33.04 0.41
CA GLU A 181 -14.68 32.15 0.90
C GLU A 181 -15.06 31.04 -0.09
N LEU A 182 -14.85 31.23 -1.39
CA LEU A 182 -15.09 30.18 -2.39
C LEU A 182 -14.19 28.96 -2.16
N ALA A 183 -12.98 29.13 -1.61
CA ALA A 183 -12.09 28.01 -1.29
C ALA A 183 -12.68 27.05 -0.25
N ALA A 184 -13.70 27.47 0.51
CA ALA A 184 -14.42 26.63 1.47
C ALA A 184 -15.47 25.71 0.81
N LEU A 185 -15.95 26.03 -0.40
CA LEU A 185 -16.97 25.26 -1.13
C LEU A 185 -16.62 23.77 -1.31
N PRO A 186 -15.36 23.38 -1.62
CA PRO A 186 -14.97 21.96 -1.68
C PRO A 186 -14.83 21.26 -0.32
N LEU A 187 -14.85 21.95 0.83
CA LEU A 187 -14.64 21.32 2.15
C LEU A 187 -15.59 20.14 2.46
N PRO A 188 -16.90 20.20 2.13
CA PRO A 188 -17.79 19.05 2.31
C PRO A 188 -17.35 17.80 1.53
N LEU A 189 -16.61 17.94 0.42
CA LEU A 189 -16.10 16.78 -0.35
C LEU A 189 -15.05 15.98 0.44
N TYR A 190 -14.38 16.57 1.43
CA TYR A 190 -13.44 15.86 2.30
C TYR A 190 -14.14 14.79 3.14
N LEU A 191 -15.45 14.91 3.41
CA LEU A 191 -16.25 13.86 4.05
C LEU A 191 -16.41 12.61 3.16
N LEU A 192 -16.19 12.74 1.85
CA LEU A 192 -16.20 11.63 0.89
C LEU A 192 -14.84 10.92 0.78
N TRP A 193 -13.80 11.43 1.45
CA TRP A 193 -12.46 10.82 1.45
C TRP A 193 -12.46 9.31 1.77
N PRO A 194 -13.25 8.78 2.73
CA PRO A 194 -13.31 7.34 2.97
C PRO A 194 -13.78 6.53 1.74
N LEU A 195 -14.73 7.06 0.96
CA LEU A 195 -15.21 6.43 -0.27
C LEU A 195 -14.17 6.49 -1.38
N MET A 196 -13.49 7.62 -1.51
CA MET A 196 -12.44 7.82 -2.50
C MET A 196 -11.25 6.90 -2.21
N HIS A 197 -10.85 6.79 -0.95
CA HIS A 197 -9.81 5.83 -0.53
C HIS A 197 -10.27 4.38 -0.73
N ALA A 198 -11.53 4.04 -0.43
CA ALA A 198 -12.08 2.72 -0.73
C ALA A 198 -11.99 2.37 -2.23
N ARG A 199 -12.20 3.36 -3.10
CA ARG A 199 -12.08 3.21 -4.57
C ARG A 199 -10.63 2.98 -4.99
N ILE A 200 -9.68 3.73 -4.42
CA ILE A 200 -8.24 3.47 -4.63
C ILE A 200 -7.87 2.06 -4.20
N ARG A 201 -8.31 1.62 -3.00
CA ARG A 201 -8.02 0.27 -2.51
C ARG A 201 -8.67 -0.81 -3.37
N ARG A 202 -9.90 -0.61 -3.83
CA ARG A 202 -10.55 -1.52 -4.78
C ARG A 202 -9.76 -1.61 -6.08
N PHE A 203 -9.33 -0.48 -6.64
CA PHE A 203 -8.48 -0.49 -7.84
C PHE A 203 -7.17 -1.25 -7.63
N GLN A 204 -6.55 -1.10 -6.46
CA GLN A 204 -5.31 -1.81 -6.13
C GLN A 204 -5.48 -3.32 -5.88
N HIS A 205 -6.63 -3.75 -5.35
CA HIS A 205 -6.84 -5.11 -4.84
C HIS A 205 -7.75 -5.99 -5.70
N ALA A 206 -8.61 -5.42 -6.54
CA ALA A 206 -9.51 -6.17 -7.44
C ALA A 206 -8.83 -6.54 -8.76
N HIS A 207 -7.66 -5.97 -9.03
CA HIS A 207 -6.93 -6.06 -10.29
C HIS A 207 -5.58 -6.75 -10.15
N LEU A 208 -5.37 -7.48 -9.05
CA LEU A 208 -4.15 -8.27 -8.85
C LEU A 208 -4.25 -9.55 -9.67
N LEU A 209 -3.14 -9.93 -10.28
CA LEU A 209 -3.00 -11.20 -10.98
C LEU A 209 -1.97 -12.08 -10.29
N PHE A 210 -2.26 -13.37 -10.18
CA PHE A 210 -1.30 -14.41 -9.78
C PHE A 210 -1.29 -15.51 -10.83
N GLY A 211 -0.22 -15.57 -11.65
CA GLY A 211 -0.10 -16.51 -12.76
C GLY A 211 -1.31 -16.54 -13.71
N GLY A 212 -1.93 -15.38 -13.95
CA GLY A 212 -3.11 -15.25 -14.83
C GLY A 212 -4.47 -15.37 -14.12
N GLN A 213 -4.52 -15.78 -12.85
CA GLN A 213 -5.77 -15.74 -12.08
C GLN A 213 -6.04 -14.34 -11.51
N HIS A 214 -7.30 -13.91 -11.62
CA HIS A 214 -7.75 -12.59 -11.15
C HIS A 214 -8.14 -12.63 -9.67
N SER A 215 -7.74 -11.60 -8.94
CA SER A 215 -8.21 -11.38 -7.57
C SER A 215 -9.67 -10.95 -7.53
N ALA A 216 -10.42 -11.46 -6.57
CA ALA A 216 -11.70 -10.91 -6.14
C ALA A 216 -11.51 -9.98 -4.94
N TYR A 217 -12.28 -8.88 -4.90
CA TYR A 217 -12.29 -7.93 -3.80
C TYR A 217 -13.71 -7.57 -3.37
N ALA A 218 -14.23 -8.27 -2.36
CA ALA A 218 -15.63 -8.20 -1.94
C ALA A 218 -15.91 -7.18 -0.81
N LEU A 219 -15.17 -6.07 -0.74
CA LEU A 219 -15.37 -5.05 0.30
C LEU A 219 -16.30 -3.92 -0.15
N LYS A 220 -17.38 -3.69 0.61
CA LYS A 220 -18.29 -2.55 0.43
C LYS A 220 -17.59 -1.26 0.88
N ALA A 221 -17.61 -0.22 0.01
CA ALA A 221 -16.91 1.05 0.25
C ALA A 221 -17.28 1.72 1.58
N ARG A 222 -18.55 1.63 2.02
CA ARG A 222 -19.03 2.21 3.28
C ARG A 222 -18.28 1.73 4.53
N ARG A 223 -17.65 0.53 4.49
CA ARG A 223 -16.89 0.02 5.63
C ARG A 223 -15.63 0.85 5.94
N PHE A 224 -15.16 1.65 4.99
CA PHE A 224 -14.05 2.57 5.23
C PHE A 224 -14.43 3.69 6.21
N TYR A 225 -15.70 4.11 6.29
CA TYR A 225 -16.09 5.19 7.20
C TYR A 225 -15.75 4.89 8.67
N LYS A 226 -15.89 3.65 9.13
CA LYS A 226 -15.65 3.30 10.54
C LYS A 226 -14.22 3.64 11.01
N PRO A 227 -13.14 3.20 10.33
CA PRO A 227 -11.78 3.66 10.65
C PRO A 227 -11.63 5.18 10.65
N TYR A 228 -12.19 5.88 9.65
CA TYR A 228 -12.09 7.34 9.53
C TYR A 228 -12.84 8.09 10.62
N LEU A 229 -14.03 7.63 11.02
CA LEU A 229 -14.78 8.21 12.13
C LEU A 229 -14.04 8.06 13.44
N VAL A 230 -13.46 6.88 13.71
CA VAL A 230 -12.64 6.68 14.92
C VAL A 230 -11.41 7.59 14.91
N ALA A 231 -10.68 7.66 13.79
CA ALA A 231 -9.52 8.54 13.68
C ALA A 231 -9.90 10.03 13.76
N GLY A 232 -11.03 10.43 13.19
CA GLY A 232 -11.57 11.78 13.25
C GLY A 232 -11.97 12.17 14.67
N LEU A 233 -12.67 11.30 15.39
CA LEU A 233 -13.02 11.51 16.80
C LEU A 233 -11.76 11.61 17.69
N LEU A 234 -10.75 10.78 17.44
CA LEU A 234 -9.46 10.90 18.13
C LEU A 234 -8.76 12.23 17.82
N GLY A 235 -8.82 12.68 16.56
CA GLY A 235 -8.29 13.98 16.14
C GLY A 235 -9.00 15.14 16.83
N ILE A 236 -10.34 15.15 16.82
CA ILE A 236 -11.17 16.16 17.49
C ILE A 236 -10.89 16.16 19.00
N GLY A 237 -10.86 14.99 19.63
CA GLY A 237 -10.53 14.86 21.05
C GLY A 237 -9.11 15.36 21.36
N GLY A 238 -8.16 15.13 20.46
CA GLY A 238 -6.80 15.67 20.54
C GLY A 238 -6.75 17.19 20.48
N VAL A 239 -7.46 17.81 19.53
CA VAL A 239 -7.55 19.27 19.40
C VAL A 239 -8.27 19.88 20.60
N PHE A 240 -9.38 19.28 21.04
CA PHE A 240 -10.13 19.74 22.21
C PHE A 240 -9.28 19.67 23.48
N GLY A 241 -8.59 18.54 23.70
CA GLY A 241 -7.65 18.41 24.80
C GLY A 241 -6.53 19.45 24.71
N ALA A 242 -6.03 19.75 23.51
CA ALA A 242 -4.94 20.71 23.32
C ALA A 242 -5.39 22.11 23.68
N GLY A 243 -6.62 22.48 23.27
CA GLY A 243 -7.29 23.70 23.69
C GLY A 243 -7.48 23.78 25.21
N LEU A 244 -7.87 22.67 25.86
CA LEU A 244 -8.03 22.63 27.32
C LEU A 244 -6.69 22.82 28.05
N VAL A 245 -5.65 22.11 27.64
CA VAL A 245 -4.29 22.25 28.20
C VAL A 245 -3.77 23.67 28.00
N ALA A 246 -3.94 24.24 26.81
CA ALA A 246 -3.56 25.60 26.50
C ALA A 246 -4.33 26.62 27.37
N GLY A 247 -5.65 26.46 27.48
CA GLY A 247 -6.53 27.36 28.24
C GLY A 247 -6.27 27.33 29.73
N ILE A 248 -6.15 26.15 30.35
CA ILE A 248 -5.83 26.00 31.77
C ILE A 248 -4.43 26.58 32.05
N GLY A 249 -3.45 26.28 31.21
CA GLY A 249 -2.10 26.81 31.37
C GLY A 249 -2.03 28.33 31.24
N ALA A 250 -2.77 28.92 30.30
CA ALA A 250 -2.85 30.36 30.13
C ALA A 250 -3.55 31.05 31.32
N TRP A 251 -4.61 30.44 31.86
CA TRP A 251 -5.31 30.93 33.06
C TRP A 251 -4.38 30.89 34.28
N ALA A 252 -3.69 29.77 34.51
CA ALA A 252 -2.75 29.61 35.61
C ALA A 252 -1.54 30.55 35.51
N ALA A 253 -1.13 30.91 34.29
CA ALA A 253 0.00 31.80 34.02
C ALA A 253 -0.30 33.30 34.27
N GLY A 254 -1.54 33.68 34.58
CA GLY A 254 -1.90 35.06 34.95
C GLY A 254 -1.55 36.13 33.90
N GLY A 255 -1.43 35.77 32.62
CA GLY A 255 -1.12 36.70 31.52
C GLY A 255 0.37 36.94 31.22
N GLY A 256 1.29 36.27 31.92
CA GLY A 256 2.72 36.34 31.61
C GLY A 256 3.04 35.66 30.27
N LYS A 257 3.45 36.44 29.25
CA LYS A 257 3.76 35.92 27.89
C LYS A 257 4.78 34.78 27.88
N ALA A 258 5.75 34.78 28.80
CA ALA A 258 6.74 33.71 28.96
C ALA A 258 6.15 32.44 29.60
N MET A 259 5.22 32.56 30.56
CA MET A 259 4.53 31.40 31.16
C MET A 259 3.46 30.80 30.24
N ALA A 260 2.90 31.59 29.31
CA ALA A 260 1.96 31.11 28.29
C ALA A 260 2.62 30.24 27.18
N PHE A 261 3.94 30.28 27.05
CA PHE A 261 4.68 29.51 26.03
C PHE A 261 4.68 28.00 26.32
N VAL A 262 4.87 27.61 27.58
CA VAL A 262 4.91 26.20 28.01
C VAL A 262 3.63 25.43 27.65
N PRO A 263 2.42 25.91 27.99
CA PRO A 263 1.19 25.20 27.63
C PRO A 263 0.89 25.23 26.13
N ALA A 264 1.33 26.27 25.40
CA ALA A 264 1.22 26.31 23.94
C ALA A 264 2.11 25.24 23.27
N VAL A 265 3.35 25.08 23.75
CA VAL A 265 4.25 24.01 23.29
C VAL A 265 3.68 22.63 23.63
N ALA A 266 3.14 22.44 24.84
CA ALA A 266 2.49 21.19 25.23
C ALA A 266 1.27 20.85 24.34
N ALA A 267 0.46 21.85 23.99
CA ALA A 267 -0.66 21.69 23.07
C ALA A 267 -0.20 21.28 21.65
N VAL A 268 0.85 21.90 21.12
CA VAL A 268 1.44 21.53 19.81
C VAL A 268 2.02 20.11 19.84
N ILE A 269 2.77 19.76 20.89
CA ILE A 269 3.28 18.41 21.09
C ILE A 269 2.12 17.42 21.12
N MET A 270 1.03 17.74 21.81
CA MET A 270 -0.10 16.82 21.89
C MET A 270 -0.79 16.62 20.53
N VAL A 271 -1.00 17.68 19.75
CA VAL A 271 -1.53 17.56 18.38
C VAL A 271 -0.60 16.69 17.52
N TYR A 272 0.71 16.90 17.63
CA TYR A 272 1.69 16.11 16.90
C TYR A 272 1.68 14.63 17.32
N VAL A 273 1.58 14.33 18.62
CA VAL A 273 1.45 12.96 19.14
C VAL A 273 0.15 12.31 18.64
N MET A 274 -0.97 13.04 18.65
CA MET A 274 -2.24 12.52 18.13
C MET A 274 -2.17 12.19 16.64
N TYR A 275 -1.52 13.05 15.85
CA TYR A 275 -1.25 12.77 14.44
C TYR A 275 -0.37 11.51 14.26
N LEU A 276 0.68 11.37 15.07
CA LEU A 276 1.56 10.20 15.07
C LEU A 276 0.84 8.90 15.45
N LEU A 277 -0.25 8.96 16.21
CA LEU A 277 -1.05 7.78 16.59
C LEU A 277 -2.15 7.47 15.56
N ALA A 278 -2.78 8.49 14.99
CA ALA A 278 -3.85 8.33 14.00
C ALA A 278 -3.34 7.67 12.70
N GLY A 279 -2.16 8.07 12.22
CA GLY A 279 -1.57 7.51 10.99
C GLY A 279 -1.39 5.98 11.04
N PRO A 280 -0.65 5.42 12.02
CA PRO A 280 -0.45 3.97 12.14
C PRO A 280 -1.74 3.20 12.40
N TYR A 281 -2.69 3.78 13.15
CA TYR A 281 -4.02 3.21 13.32
C TYR A 281 -4.73 3.04 11.96
N MET A 282 -4.72 4.09 11.13
CA MET A 282 -5.35 4.06 9.81
C MET A 282 -4.68 3.07 8.86
N VAL A 283 -3.35 3.02 8.86
CA VAL A 283 -2.58 2.03 8.08
C VAL A 283 -3.00 0.61 8.44
N VAL A 284 -3.08 0.29 9.74
CA VAL A 284 -3.47 -1.06 10.20
C VAL A 284 -4.92 -1.39 9.84
N ARG A 285 -5.86 -0.49 10.12
CA ARG A 285 -7.28 -0.75 9.85
C ARG A 285 -7.56 -0.92 8.36
N VAL A 286 -6.98 -0.05 7.52
CA VAL A 286 -7.13 -0.15 6.07
C VAL A 286 -6.44 -1.39 5.52
N ALA A 287 -5.24 -1.75 6.02
CA ALA A 287 -4.55 -2.97 5.61
C ALA A 287 -5.36 -4.23 5.97
N ASN A 288 -5.86 -4.33 7.20
CA ASN A 288 -6.68 -5.47 7.63
C ASN A 288 -7.96 -5.59 6.80
N LEU A 289 -8.64 -4.47 6.53
CA LEU A 289 -9.83 -4.46 5.67
C LEU A 289 -9.52 -4.86 4.23
N ALA A 290 -8.47 -4.29 3.65
CA ALA A 290 -8.15 -4.50 2.24
C ALA A 290 -7.64 -5.93 2.00
N TRP A 291 -6.62 -6.37 2.73
CA TRP A 291 -6.03 -7.70 2.52
C TRP A 291 -6.99 -8.82 2.91
N SER A 292 -7.76 -8.69 3.99
CA SER A 292 -8.68 -9.76 4.43
C SER A 292 -9.91 -9.93 3.54
N HIS A 293 -10.09 -9.08 2.53
CA HIS A 293 -11.17 -9.17 1.55
C HIS A 293 -10.63 -9.33 0.12
N THR A 294 -9.33 -9.62 -0.02
CA THR A 294 -8.71 -10.04 -1.28
C THR A 294 -8.58 -11.55 -1.29
N SER A 295 -9.06 -12.17 -2.36
CA SER A 295 -8.91 -13.61 -2.58
C SER A 295 -8.61 -13.88 -4.04
N PHE A 296 -7.95 -14.99 -4.31
CA PHE A 296 -7.85 -15.64 -5.62
C PHE A 296 -8.61 -16.96 -5.55
N PRO A 297 -8.91 -17.61 -6.68
CA PRO A 297 -9.44 -18.98 -6.67
C PRO A 297 -8.58 -19.91 -5.80
N GLY A 298 -9.16 -20.51 -4.75
CA GLY A 298 -8.47 -21.41 -3.81
C GLY A 298 -7.48 -20.74 -2.84
N ILE A 299 -7.33 -19.41 -2.85
CA ILE A 299 -6.38 -18.69 -2.00
C ILE A 299 -7.05 -17.47 -1.38
N ARG A 300 -7.06 -17.35 -0.06
CA ARG A 300 -7.57 -16.19 0.66
C ARG A 300 -6.46 -15.51 1.47
N LEU A 301 -6.36 -14.19 1.34
CA LEU A 301 -5.46 -13.39 2.16
C LEU A 301 -6.19 -12.98 3.44
N ARG A 302 -5.50 -13.02 4.57
CA ARG A 302 -6.03 -12.56 5.86
C ARG A 302 -4.97 -11.75 6.59
N SER A 303 -5.31 -10.51 6.97
CA SER A 303 -4.42 -9.65 7.73
C SER A 303 -4.95 -9.35 9.12
N THR A 304 -4.13 -9.65 10.12
CA THR A 304 -4.46 -9.63 11.56
C THR A 304 -3.65 -8.59 12.33
N LEU A 305 -3.22 -7.51 11.65
CA LEU A 305 -2.30 -6.53 12.24
C LEU A 305 -2.89 -5.91 13.52
N PRO A 306 -2.19 -6.00 14.67
CA PRO A 306 -2.64 -5.39 15.91
C PRO A 306 -2.24 -3.91 15.95
N ALA A 307 -3.24 -3.01 15.96
CA ALA A 307 -3.03 -1.56 15.90
C ALA A 307 -2.13 -1.05 17.03
N ARG A 308 -2.34 -1.51 18.27
CA ARG A 308 -1.58 -1.07 19.44
C ARG A 308 -0.10 -1.45 19.36
N ALA A 309 0.21 -2.69 18.96
CA ALA A 309 1.59 -3.13 18.83
C ALA A 309 2.29 -2.45 17.64
N PHE A 310 1.58 -2.25 16.53
CA PHE A 310 2.11 -1.49 15.39
C PHE A 310 2.39 -0.02 15.74
N MET A 311 1.51 0.63 16.51
CA MET A 311 1.75 1.98 17.04
C MET A 311 3.02 2.03 17.89
N LYS A 312 3.17 1.12 18.86
CA LYS A 312 4.39 1.03 19.69
C LYS A 312 5.66 0.87 18.84
N LEU A 313 5.61 0.00 17.84
CA LEU A 313 6.72 -0.20 16.91
C LEU A 313 7.04 1.07 16.13
N GLN A 314 6.02 1.75 15.59
CA GLN A 314 6.21 2.96 14.80
C GLN A 314 6.76 4.12 15.65
N THR A 315 6.28 4.27 16.89
CA THR A 315 6.79 5.28 17.84
C THR A 315 8.26 5.02 18.19
N LYS A 316 8.62 3.77 18.53
CA LYS A 316 10.03 3.39 18.76
C LYS A 316 10.90 3.73 17.55
N ASN A 317 10.45 3.35 16.36
CA ASN A 317 11.17 3.58 15.11
C ASN A 317 11.32 5.07 14.80
N ALA A 318 10.27 5.87 15.01
CA ALA A 318 10.32 7.31 14.81
C ALA A 318 11.32 7.98 15.76
N LEU A 319 11.26 7.64 17.06
CA LEU A 319 12.17 8.17 18.07
C LEU A 319 13.63 7.84 17.74
N LEU A 320 13.94 6.58 17.47
CA LEU A 320 15.30 6.17 17.13
C LEU A 320 15.78 6.79 15.80
N THR A 321 14.89 6.98 14.84
CA THR A 321 15.24 7.66 13.58
C THR A 321 15.58 9.12 13.82
N VAL A 322 14.83 9.83 14.66
CA VAL A 322 15.13 11.23 15.01
C VAL A 322 16.43 11.32 15.80
N LEU A 323 16.61 10.48 16.83
CA LEU A 323 17.82 10.48 17.68
C LEU A 323 19.10 10.17 16.89
N THR A 324 19.00 9.42 15.79
CA THR A 324 20.14 9.05 14.95
C THR A 324 20.25 9.91 13.67
N LEU A 325 19.50 11.01 13.58
CA LEU A 325 19.47 11.89 12.40
C LEU A 325 19.19 11.12 11.09
N GLY A 326 18.37 10.07 11.16
CA GLY A 326 17.99 9.25 10.03
C GLY A 326 18.78 7.94 9.86
N LEU A 327 19.92 7.75 10.51
CA LEU A 327 20.74 6.53 10.35
C LEU A 327 20.01 5.23 10.77
N TYR A 328 19.04 5.31 11.68
CA TYR A 328 18.25 4.15 12.11
C TYR A 328 17.17 3.72 11.10
N ARG A 329 16.88 4.54 10.08
CA ARG A 329 15.82 4.28 9.09
C ARG A 329 15.84 2.87 8.46
N PRO A 330 16.97 2.28 8.01
CA PRO A 330 16.98 0.92 7.49
C PRO A 330 16.52 -0.14 8.49
N PHE A 331 16.93 -0.04 9.76
CA PHE A 331 16.47 -0.95 10.82
C PHE A 331 14.96 -0.83 11.05
N ALA A 332 14.45 0.41 11.07
CA ALA A 332 13.02 0.68 11.18
C ALA A 332 12.21 0.07 10.01
N VAL A 333 12.71 0.20 8.77
CA VAL A 333 12.05 -0.36 7.59
C VAL A 333 12.00 -1.89 7.66
N VAL A 334 13.09 -2.55 8.03
CA VAL A 334 13.14 -4.02 8.22
C VAL A 334 12.17 -4.46 9.31
N ALA A 335 12.16 -3.79 10.46
CA ALA A 335 11.26 -4.12 11.57
C ALA A 335 9.78 -3.98 11.18
N VAL A 336 9.41 -2.90 10.48
CA VAL A 336 8.04 -2.69 9.97
C VAL A 336 7.65 -3.74 8.94
N TYR A 337 8.55 -4.09 8.02
CA TYR A 337 8.28 -5.08 6.98
C TYR A 337 8.07 -6.47 7.56
N ARG A 338 8.99 -6.91 8.45
CA ARG A 338 8.87 -8.17 9.20
C ARG A 338 7.58 -8.23 10.01
N PHE A 339 7.24 -7.15 10.72
CA PHE A 339 6.00 -7.08 11.49
C PHE A 339 4.76 -7.21 10.61
N ARG A 340 4.76 -6.60 9.41
CA ARG A 340 3.63 -6.70 8.48
C ARG A 340 3.43 -8.11 7.95
N LEU A 341 4.51 -8.77 7.54
CA LEU A 341 4.45 -10.15 7.03
C LEU A 341 4.04 -11.15 8.10
N ALA A 342 4.51 -11.00 9.33
CA ALA A 342 4.14 -11.89 10.45
C ALA A 342 2.64 -11.89 10.77
N HIS A 343 1.89 -10.88 10.33
CA HIS A 343 0.44 -10.76 10.52
C HIS A 343 -0.33 -10.76 9.19
N LEU A 344 0.30 -11.26 8.12
CA LEU A 344 -0.35 -11.55 6.85
C LEU A 344 -0.30 -13.06 6.63
N HIS A 345 -1.46 -13.67 6.64
CA HIS A 345 -1.65 -15.11 6.49
C HIS A 345 -2.32 -15.39 5.15
N ILE A 346 -1.97 -16.54 4.58
CA ILE A 346 -2.53 -17.03 3.33
C ILE A 346 -3.24 -18.33 3.66
N GLU A 347 -4.56 -18.32 3.57
CA GLU A 347 -5.42 -19.49 3.73
C GLU A 347 -5.56 -20.13 2.34
N VAL A 348 -5.13 -21.37 2.17
CA VAL A 348 -5.18 -22.10 0.89
C VAL A 348 -6.09 -23.31 1.05
N ASP A 349 -6.94 -23.53 0.05
CA ASP A 349 -7.74 -24.75 -0.07
C ASP A 349 -6.83 -25.82 -0.69
N GLY A 350 -6.40 -26.80 0.12
CA GLY A 350 -5.43 -27.83 -0.28
C GLY A 350 -3.96 -27.36 -0.27
N ASP A 351 -3.14 -27.95 -1.14
CA ASP A 351 -1.70 -27.64 -1.24
C ASP A 351 -1.44 -26.44 -2.17
N ILE A 352 -0.65 -25.48 -1.68
CA ILE A 352 -0.19 -24.32 -2.47
C ILE A 352 0.66 -24.74 -3.68
N GLU A 353 1.33 -25.89 -3.63
CA GLU A 353 2.03 -26.47 -4.80
C GLU A 353 1.05 -26.86 -5.89
N ALA A 354 -0.01 -27.58 -5.54
CA ALA A 354 -1.07 -27.96 -6.47
C ALA A 354 -1.77 -26.72 -7.06
N ALA A 355 -2.05 -25.71 -6.21
CA ALA A 355 -2.61 -24.44 -6.67
C ALA A 355 -1.67 -23.73 -7.66
N CYS A 356 -0.36 -23.66 -7.37
CA CYS A 356 0.62 -23.06 -8.28
C CYS A 356 0.79 -23.87 -9.59
N ALA A 357 0.76 -25.21 -9.51
CA ALA A 357 0.88 -26.07 -10.69
C ALA A 357 -0.34 -25.97 -11.61
N HIS A 358 -1.54 -25.88 -11.06
CA HIS A 358 -2.77 -25.64 -11.82
C HIS A 358 -2.74 -24.28 -12.53
N VAL A 359 -2.17 -23.27 -11.87
CA VAL A 359 -1.97 -21.94 -12.44
C VAL A 359 -0.91 -21.97 -13.55
N ALA A 360 0.22 -22.64 -13.35
CA ALA A 360 1.29 -22.75 -14.34
C ALA A 360 0.85 -23.45 -15.64
N THR A 361 0.10 -24.55 -15.51
CA THR A 361 -0.47 -25.29 -16.65
C THR A 361 -1.49 -24.45 -17.44
N ARG A 362 -2.37 -23.71 -16.75
CA ARG A 362 -3.27 -22.76 -17.42
C ARG A 362 -2.53 -21.60 -18.08
N ALA A 363 -1.51 -21.04 -17.44
CA ALA A 363 -0.72 -19.96 -18.00
C ALA A 363 0.04 -20.41 -19.26
N SER A 364 0.55 -21.64 -19.30
CA SER A 364 1.14 -22.24 -20.49
C SER A 364 0.11 -22.43 -21.60
N ALA A 365 -1.06 -23.01 -21.30
CA ALA A 365 -2.11 -23.24 -22.29
C ALA A 365 -2.71 -21.95 -22.86
N VAL A 366 -2.85 -20.91 -22.04
CA VAL A 366 -3.26 -19.58 -22.49
C VAL A 366 -2.14 -18.90 -23.28
N GLY A 367 -0.88 -19.05 -22.85
CA GLY A 367 0.29 -18.54 -23.56
C GLY A 367 0.43 -19.13 -24.97
N ASP A 368 0.20 -20.43 -25.12
CA ASP A 368 0.17 -21.11 -26.41
C ASP A 368 -1.02 -20.67 -27.27
N SER A 369 -2.20 -20.44 -26.67
CA SER A 369 -3.39 -19.95 -27.40
C SER A 369 -3.34 -18.46 -27.79
N VAL A 370 -2.55 -17.64 -27.09
CA VAL A 370 -2.39 -16.21 -27.36
C VAL A 370 -1.21 -15.96 -28.32
N ALA A 371 -0.22 -16.86 -28.35
CA ALA A 371 0.88 -16.82 -29.32
C ALA A 371 0.39 -16.99 -30.79
N ASP A 372 -0.75 -17.64 -31.01
CA ASP A 372 -1.39 -17.75 -32.34
C ASP A 372 -2.30 -16.56 -32.71
N GLY A 373 -2.59 -15.64 -31.77
CA GLY A 373 -3.63 -14.62 -31.96
C GLY A 373 -3.17 -13.19 -32.15
N PHE A 374 -2.08 -12.75 -31.49
CA PHE A 374 -1.67 -11.33 -31.53
C PHE A 374 -0.16 -11.15 -31.32
N GLY A 375 0.59 -11.28 -32.40
CA GLY A 375 1.95 -10.73 -32.50
C GLY A 375 1.92 -9.23 -32.77
N ILE A 376 1.57 -8.39 -31.79
CA ILE A 376 1.91 -6.95 -31.81
C ILE A 376 2.29 -6.51 -30.40
N ASP A 377 3.59 -6.57 -30.15
CA ASP A 377 4.28 -5.95 -29.03
C ASP A 377 4.28 -4.43 -29.24
N LEU A 378 3.43 -3.73 -28.49
CA LEU A 378 3.49 -2.27 -28.34
C LEU A 378 3.62 -1.95 -26.85
N SER A 379 4.76 -2.30 -26.27
CA SER A 379 5.18 -1.75 -25.00
C SER A 379 5.84 -0.38 -25.21
N TRP A 380 5.16 0.68 -24.76
CA TRP A 380 5.76 1.94 -24.31
C TRP A 380 5.50 2.09 -22.81
#